data_AF-A0A439LNL1-F1
#
_entry.id   AF-A0A439LNL1-F1
#
_cell.length_a   1.000
_cell.length_b   1.000
_cell.length_c   1.000
_cell.angle_alpha   90.00
_cell.angle_beta   90.00
_cell.angle_gamma   90.00
#
_symmetry.space_group_name_H-M   'P 1'
#
loop_
_entity.id
_entity.type
_entity.pdbx_description
1 polymer ?
#
loop_
_entity_poly.entity_id
_entity_poly.type
_entity_poly.pdbx_seq_one_letter_code
_entity_poly.pdbx_strand_id
1 'polypeptide(L)' 'HLCIDAALRGLGIVIGDHLSCGEHLRSGRLVQLPGPVLPGRERYHLLTPDTPHLSRPARQMRDWLRKAAQN' A
#
# COMPACT_ATOMS: atom_id res chain seq x y z
N HIS A 1 -1.68 -9.57 -3.10
CA HIS A 1 -2.74 -9.33 -4.11
C HIS A 1 -3.69 -10.50 -4.30
N LEU A 2 -3.25 -11.77 -4.35
CA LEU A 2 -4.12 -12.94 -4.53
C LEU A 2 -5.43 -12.94 -3.69
N CYS A 3 -5.38 -12.62 -2.40
CA CYS A 3 -6.59 -12.59 -1.56
C CYS A 3 -7.55 -11.45 -1.89
N ILE A 4 -7.03 -10.28 -2.27
CA ILE A 4 -7.85 -9.12 -2.68
C ILE A 4 -8.50 -9.41 -4.03
N ASP A 5 -7.76 -10.00 -4.97
CA ASP A 5 -8.30 -10.42 -6.27
C ASP A 5 -9.41 -11.46 -6.13
N ALA A 6 -9.29 -12.39 -5.18
CA ALA A 6 -10.34 -13.35 -4.86
C ALA A 6 -11.59 -12.65 -4.31
N ALA A 7 -11.43 -11.72 -3.37
CA ALA A 7 -12.55 -10.93 -2.83
C ALA A 7 -13.24 -10.08 -3.91
N LEU A 8 -12.46 -9.44 -4.79
CA LEU A 8 -12.97 -8.68 -5.94
C LEU A 8 -13.77 -9.53 -6.94
N ARG A 9 -13.54 -10.86 -6.97
CA ARG A 9 -14.30 -11.83 -7.77
C ARG A 9 -15.49 -12.42 -7.02
N GLY A 10 -15.77 -11.96 -5.80
CA GLY A 10 -16.86 -12.47 -4.96
C GLY A 10 -16.57 -13.85 -4.35
N LEU A 11 -15.31 -14.28 -4.30
CA LEU A 11 -14.93 -15.61 -3.81
C LEU A 11 -14.78 -15.68 -2.28
N GLY A 12 -14.95 -14.56 -1.57
CA GLY A 12 -14.87 -14.53 -0.11
C GLY A 12 -14.63 -13.14 0.46
N ILE A 13 -14.21 -13.13 1.73
CA ILE A 13 -13.93 -11.93 2.53
C ILE A 13 -12.42 -11.86 2.77
N VAL A 14 -11.86 -10.65 2.81
CA VAL A 14 -10.44 -10.42 3.06
C VAL A 14 -10.25 -9.32 4.11
N ILE A 15 -9.26 -9.49 4.99
CA ILE A 15 -8.70 -8.39 5.78
C ILE A 15 -7.57 -7.80 4.93
N GLY A 16 -7.73 -6.57 4.46
CA GLY A 16 -6.76 -5.87 3.63
C GLY A 16 -6.39 -4.51 4.19
N ASP A 17 -5.24 -3.99 3.77
CA ASP A 17 -4.73 -2.67 4.13
C ASP A 17 -5.40 -1.54 3.31
N HIS A 18 -5.25 -0.31 3.77
CA HIS A 18 -5.88 0.84 3.10
C HIS A 18 -5.31 1.11 1.71
N LEU A 19 -4.02 0.85 1.49
CA LEU A 19 -3.36 1.11 0.21
C LEU A 19 -3.87 0.18 -0.90
N SER A 20 -4.05 -1.10 -0.58
CA SER A 20 -4.49 -2.11 -1.54
C SER A 20 -6.00 -2.09 -1.77
N CYS A 21 -6.79 -1.76 -0.72
CA CYS A 21 -8.25 -1.78 -0.80
C CYS A 21 -8.87 -0.40 -1.13
N GLY A 22 -8.16 0.71 -0.93
CA GLY A 22 -8.70 2.06 -0.95
C GLY A 22 -9.43 2.43 -2.24
N GLU A 23 -8.80 2.21 -3.40
CA GLU A 23 -9.43 2.47 -4.71
C GLU A 23 -10.65 1.58 -4.96
N HIS A 24 -10.58 0.31 -4.55
CA HIS A 24 -11.67 -0.63 -4.73
C HIS A 24 -12.87 -0.31 -3.84
N LEU A 25 -12.64 0.16 -2.62
CA LEU A 25 -13.68 0.68 -1.74
C LEU A 25 -14.29 1.97 -2.31
N ARG A 26 -13.46 2.91 -2.80
CA ARG A 26 -13.96 4.18 -3.36
C ARG A 26 -14.77 3.99 -4.65
N SER A 27 -14.39 3.02 -5.47
CA SER A 27 -15.12 2.66 -6.70
C SER A 27 -16.31 1.74 -6.45
N GLY A 28 -16.55 1.27 -5.22
CA GLY A 28 -17.62 0.33 -4.89
C GLY A 28 -17.39 -1.11 -5.38
N ARG A 29 -16.19 -1.43 -5.89
CA ARG A 29 -15.81 -2.79 -6.28
C ARG A 29 -15.58 -3.70 -5.08
N LEU A 30 -15.19 -3.12 -3.94
CA LEU A 30 -15.26 -3.74 -2.63
C LEU A 30 -16.22 -2.94 -1.76
N VAL A 31 -16.80 -3.61 -0.77
CA VAL A 31 -17.57 -2.97 0.30
C VAL A 31 -16.92 -3.32 1.64
N GLN A 32 -16.84 -2.35 2.55
CA GLN A 32 -16.37 -2.60 3.91
C GLN A 32 -17.47 -3.31 4.70
N LEU A 33 -17.16 -4.46 5.27
CA LEU A 33 -18.08 -5.18 6.15
C LEU A 33 -18.21 -4.51 7.52
N PRO A 34 -19.35 -4.65 8.21
CA PRO A 34 -19.49 -4.24 9.60
C PRO A 34 -18.48 -4.98 10.49
N GLY A 35 -17.84 -4.26 11.40
CA GLY A 35 -16.86 -4.85 12.31
C GLY A 35 -15.75 -3.88 12.69
N PRO A 36 -14.82 -4.30 13.55
CA PRO A 36 -13.70 -3.46 13.94
C PRO A 36 -12.73 -3.29 12.77
N VAL A 37 -12.32 -2.04 12.51
CA VAL A 37 -11.12 -1.78 11.72
C VAL A 37 -9.93 -2.11 12.62
N LEU A 38 -9.18 -3.15 12.26
CA LEU A 38 -7.99 -3.53 13.02
C LEU A 38 -6.90 -2.47 12.80
N PRO A 39 -6.34 -1.86 13.86
CA PRO A 39 -5.27 -0.89 13.72
C PRO A 39 -4.02 -1.58 13.17
N GLY A 40 -3.69 -1.29 11.92
CA GLY A 40 -2.47 -1.75 11.27
C GLY A 40 -1.25 -0.91 11.68
N ARG A 41 -0.08 -1.54 11.76
CA ARG A 41 1.21 -0.83 11.80
C ARG A 41 1.74 -0.64 10.39
N GLU A 42 1.04 0.15 9.59
CA GLU A 42 1.44 0.42 8.21
C GLU A 42 2.63 1.39 8.19
N ARG A 43 3.84 0.85 8.28
CA ARG A 43 5.08 1.61 8.08
C ARG A 43 5.83 1.00 6.90
N TYR A 44 5.85 1.72 5.79
CA TYR A 44 6.66 1.40 4.64
C TYR A 44 8.00 2.11 4.78
N HIS A 45 9.08 1.32 4.71
CA HIS A 45 10.44 1.82 4.86
C HIS A 45 11.17 1.79 3.53
N LEU A 46 11.83 2.90 3.19
CA LEU A 46 12.73 2.96 2.04
C LEU A 46 14.13 2.57 2.49
N LEU A 47 14.57 1.38 2.09
CA LEU A 47 15.92 0.89 2.36
C LEU A 47 16.88 1.41 1.27
N THR A 48 18.03 1.91 1.70
CA THR A 48 19.12 2.33 0.80
C THR A 48 20.42 1.67 1.26
N PRO A 49 21.35 1.35 0.34
CA PRO A 49 22.67 0.86 0.72
C PRO A 49 23.33 1.79 1.73
N ASP A 50 23.99 1.21 2.73
CA ASP A 50 24.80 1.95 3.70
C ASP A 50 26.13 2.36 3.05
N THR A 51 26.04 3.34 2.14
CA THR A 51 27.17 3.86 1.38
C THR A 51 27.15 5.38 1.44
N PRO A 52 28.31 6.06 1.44
CA PRO A 52 28.38 7.52 1.57
C PRO A 52 27.63 8.25 0.45
N HIS A 53 27.59 7.66 -0.75
CA HIS A 53 27.03 8.30 -1.93
C HIS A 53 26.18 7.34 -2.75
N LEU A 54 24.88 7.61 -2.79
CA LEU A 54 24.00 7.05 -3.82
C LEU A 54 24.36 7.64 -5.19
N SER A 55 24.27 6.81 -6.22
CA SER A 55 24.33 7.27 -7.60
C SER A 55 23.27 8.35 -7.85
N ARG A 56 23.52 9.24 -8.82
CA ARG A 56 22.55 10.30 -9.16
C ARG A 56 21.14 9.74 -9.45
N PRO A 57 20.96 8.66 -10.24
CA PRO A 57 19.64 8.08 -10.46
C PRO A 57 18.99 7.52 -9.18
N ALA A 58 19.77 6.82 -8.33
CA ALA A 58 19.25 6.26 -7.09
C ALA A 58 18.77 7.35 -6.11
N ARG A 59 19.51 8.47 -6.02
CA ARG A 59 19.11 9.64 -5.24
C ARG A 59 17.82 10.26 -5.78
N GLN A 60 17.72 10.45 -7.10
CA GLN A 60 16.51 11.01 -7.72
C GLN A 60 15.27 10.13 -7.44
N MET A 61 15.40 8.81 -7.57
CA MET A 61 14.33 7.87 -7.25
C MET A 61 13.93 7.92 -5.77
N ARG A 62 14.91 7.91 -4.86
CA ARG A 62 14.67 8.02 -3.42
C ARG A 62 13.92 9.30 -3.07
N ASP A 63 14.35 10.43 -3.62
CA ASP A 63 13.75 11.73 -3.33
C ASP A 63 12.34 11.84 -3.93
N TRP A 64 12.13 11.27 -5.13
CA TRP A 64 10.81 11.15 -5.73
C TRP A 64 9.86 10.29 -4.88
N LEU A 65 10.29 9.09 -4.44
CA LEU A 65 9.50 8.21 -3.58
C LEU A 65 9.13 8.89 -2.25
N ARG A 66 10.08 9.60 -1.63
CA ARG A 66 9.83 10.36 -0.39
C ARG A 66 8.79 11.46 -0.60
N LYS A 67 8.85 12.19 -1.72
CA LYS A 67 7.86 13.20 -2.07
C LYS A 67 6.48 12.58 -2.33
N ALA A 68 6.44 11.46 -3.04
CA ALA A 68 5.20 10.76 -3.36
C ALA A 68 4.48 10.22 -2.11
N ALA A 69 5.24 9.79 -1.09
CA ALA A 69 4.70 9.26 0.16
C ALA A 69 4.17 10.32 1.15
N GLN A 70 4.33 11.60 0.85
CA GLN A 70 3.82 12.72 1.68
C GLN A 70 2.46 13.25 1.21
N ASN A 71 1.92 12.72 0.10
CA ASN A 71 0.61 13.05 -0.46
C ASN A 71 -0.39 11.92 -0.19
#